data_AF-J9DZH7-F1
#
_entry.id   AF-J9DZH7-F1
#
_cell.length_a   1.000
_cell.length_b   1.000
_cell.length_c   1.000
_cell.angle_alpha   90.00
_cell.angle_beta   90.00
_cell.angle_gamma   90.00
#
_symmetry.space_group_name_H-M   'P 1'
#
loop_
_entity.id
_entity.type
_entity.pdbx_description
1 polymer ?
#
loop_
_entity_poly.entity_id
_entity_poly.type
_entity_poly.pdbx_seq_one_letter_code
_entity_poly.pdbx_strand_id
1 'polypeptide(L)'
;MGSLRAVDELKEENEIVDQVYLIQKFESALQQGHPDFVHLSQLAVELIDKLDSTNGTDTNQIRRQIETVTQRWDNIVARIDDHSRMLVRSGKAEARQLRPDGKEEDYISKKTSEHHCLEVDSQLESEPLSTIQFTSHETTDPMISSSSTISVSTVISPVDVFIANVSRVTEELQPLREWTHQFKITRNADELQNIVQDKLKEIKEKEIEVNGLHAELDRIHSLDISTPQLQLANDSFQNFTQIWSDIVTRISDALNSLSAHSTLIEAENDEELERIASQLNEFFEKSKNVVSNCTQIPLSEREERVAKLQKQLQEQDKHIRFLEVNYPNKEQ
;
A
#
# COMPACT_ATOMS: atom_id res chain seq x y z
N MET A 1 8.21 5.49 5.61
CA MET A 1 9.19 4.83 4.71
C MET A 1 8.83 3.35 4.58
N GLY A 2 8.86 2.77 3.38
CA GLY A 2 8.58 1.35 3.19
C GLY A 2 9.62 0.48 3.90
N SER A 3 9.16 -0.51 4.68
CA SER A 3 10.05 -1.42 5.40
C SER A 3 10.66 -2.44 4.44
N LEU A 4 11.98 -2.59 4.45
CA LEU A 4 12.65 -3.74 3.84
C LEU A 4 12.19 -5.01 4.59
N ARG A 5 11.68 -6.02 3.86
CA ARG A 5 11.26 -7.30 4.46
C ARG A 5 12.46 -8.22 4.66
N ALA A 6 12.32 -9.23 5.52
CA ALA A 6 13.39 -10.21 5.66
C ALA A 6 13.55 -11.00 4.35
N VAL A 7 14.78 -11.29 3.94
CA VAL A 7 15.07 -11.99 2.67
C VAL A 7 14.45 -13.40 2.63
N ASP A 8 14.22 -13.99 3.80
CA ASP A 8 13.55 -15.29 3.99
C ASP A 8 12.03 -15.24 3.73
N GLU A 9 11.42 -14.05 3.79
CA GLU A 9 9.99 -13.83 3.55
C GLU A 9 9.66 -13.60 2.08
N LEU A 10 10.67 -13.31 1.25
CA LEU A 10 10.53 -13.08 -0.19
C LEU A 10 10.39 -14.41 -0.92
N LYS A 11 9.17 -14.79 -1.30
CA LYS A 11 8.90 -16.08 -1.94
C LYS A 11 8.70 -15.95 -3.44
N GLU A 12 8.15 -14.84 -3.89
CA GLU A 12 7.84 -14.59 -5.30
C GLU A 12 8.88 -13.68 -5.97
N GLU A 13 9.06 -13.84 -7.28
CA GLU A 13 10.07 -13.12 -8.06
C GLU A 13 9.77 -11.61 -8.18
N ASN A 14 8.48 -11.24 -8.26
CA ASN A 14 8.01 -9.85 -8.20
C ASN A 14 8.40 -9.17 -6.86
N GLU A 15 8.26 -9.85 -5.72
CA GLU A 15 8.62 -9.32 -4.40
C GLU A 15 10.13 -9.07 -4.30
N ILE A 16 10.93 -9.95 -4.90
CA ILE A 16 12.39 -9.82 -4.97
C ILE A 16 12.75 -8.59 -5.80
N VAL A 17 12.13 -8.41 -6.97
CA VAL A 17 12.36 -7.26 -7.86
C VAL A 17 11.96 -5.95 -7.18
N ASP A 18 10.80 -5.90 -6.53
CA ASP A 18 10.33 -4.72 -5.80
C ASP A 18 11.26 -4.38 -4.64
N GLN A 19 11.75 -5.39 -3.91
CA GLN A 19 12.68 -5.17 -2.81
C GLN A 19 14.07 -4.71 -3.27
N VAL A 20 14.58 -5.25 -4.39
CA VAL A 20 15.82 -4.77 -5.02
C VAL A 20 15.67 -3.32 -5.47
N TYR A 21 14.53 -2.97 -6.09
CA TYR A 21 14.25 -1.60 -6.51
C TYR A 21 14.20 -0.63 -5.32
N LEU A 22 13.57 -1.04 -4.22
CA LEU A 22 13.55 -0.25 -2.98
C LEU A 22 14.94 -0.05 -2.38
N ILE A 23 15.77 -1.10 -2.35
CA ILE A 23 17.16 -1.01 -1.87
C ILE A 23 17.96 -0.01 -2.72
N GLN A 24 17.87 -0.11 -4.06
CA GLN A 24 18.59 0.80 -4.96
C GLN A 24 18.12 2.25 -4.79
N LYS A 25 16.82 2.46 -4.55
CA LYS A 25 16.27 3.79 -4.24
C LYS A 25 16.85 4.34 -2.93
N PHE A 26 16.96 3.51 -1.89
CA PHE A 26 17.57 3.91 -0.62
C PHE A 26 19.07 4.16 -0.74
N GLU A 27 19.81 3.33 -1.47
CA GLU A 27 21.24 3.52 -1.76
C GLU A 27 21.47 4.85 -2.50
N SER A 28 20.66 5.14 -3.52
CA SER A 28 20.74 6.39 -4.28
C SER A 28 20.45 7.61 -3.39
N ALA A 29 19.43 7.53 -2.53
CA ALA A 29 19.08 8.59 -1.60
C ALA A 29 20.18 8.82 -0.54
N LEU A 30 20.79 7.75 -0.01
CA LEU A 30 21.93 7.85 0.90
C LEU A 30 23.16 8.46 0.22
N GLN A 31 23.45 8.05 -1.01
CA GLN A 31 24.58 8.62 -1.76
C GLN A 31 24.37 10.11 -2.03
N GLN A 32 23.14 10.53 -2.33
CA GLN A 32 22.80 11.93 -2.52
C GLN A 32 22.86 12.75 -1.21
N GLY A 33 22.44 12.18 -0.08
CA GLY A 33 22.44 12.85 1.23
C GLY A 33 23.79 12.81 1.96
N HIS A 34 24.72 11.96 1.54
CA HIS A 34 26.06 11.87 2.13
C HIS A 34 26.83 13.19 2.21
N PRO A 35 26.91 14.03 1.15
CA PRO A 35 27.59 15.33 1.22
C PRO A 35 26.99 16.27 2.27
N ASP A 36 25.65 16.28 2.42
CA ASP A 36 24.97 17.12 3.41
C ASP A 36 25.26 16.65 4.84
N PHE A 37 25.27 15.33 5.05
CA PHE A 37 25.67 14.74 6.34
C PHE A 37 27.12 15.10 6.70
N VAL A 38 28.06 14.99 5.75
CA VAL A 38 29.45 15.38 5.96
C VAL A 38 29.56 16.88 6.28
N HIS A 39 28.83 17.73 5.57
CA HIS A 39 28.81 19.16 5.84
C HIS A 39 28.27 19.49 7.23
N LEU A 40 27.19 18.81 7.66
CA LEU A 40 26.64 18.94 9.00
C LEU A 40 27.65 18.51 10.08
N SER A 41 28.35 17.39 9.89
CA SER A 41 29.41 16.96 10.82
C SER A 41 30.54 17.98 10.90
N GLN A 42 30.97 18.55 9.77
CA GLN A 42 32.01 19.57 9.72
C GLN A 42 31.58 20.84 10.46
N LEU A 43 30.36 21.33 10.22
CA LEU A 43 29.80 22.49 10.91
C LEU A 43 29.66 22.25 12.42
N ALA A 44 29.26 21.04 12.83
CA ALA A 44 29.16 20.67 14.23
C ALA A 44 30.53 20.68 14.93
N VAL A 45 31.59 20.19 14.26
CA VAL A 45 32.96 20.25 14.77
C VAL A 45 33.44 21.70 14.89
N GLU A 46 33.24 22.53 13.86
CA GLU A 46 33.61 23.95 13.91
C GLU A 46 32.84 24.73 15.00
N LEU A 47 31.59 24.37 15.25
CA LEU A 47 30.77 24.96 16.30
C LEU A 47 31.24 24.53 17.69
N ILE A 48 31.60 23.26 17.86
CA ILE A 48 32.21 22.72 19.07
C ILE A 48 33.53 23.45 19.37
N ASP A 49 34.42 23.58 18.39
CA ASP A 49 35.72 24.25 18.54
C ASP A 49 35.58 25.72 18.95
N LYS A 50 34.54 26.41 18.45
CA LYS A 50 34.24 27.81 18.83
C LYS A 50 33.65 27.93 20.23
N LEU A 51 32.78 26.98 20.63
CA LEU A 51 32.06 27.01 21.91
C LEU A 51 32.87 26.43 23.09
N ASP A 52 33.89 25.60 22.83
CA ASP A 52 34.71 24.95 23.88
C ASP A 52 35.43 25.99 24.78
N SER A 53 35.59 27.23 24.30
CA SER A 53 36.18 28.36 25.03
C SER A 53 35.22 29.13 25.94
N THR A 54 33.90 28.99 25.75
CA THR A 54 32.89 29.87 26.38
C THR A 54 31.74 29.15 27.07
N ASN A 55 31.35 27.93 26.64
CA ASN A 55 30.23 27.20 27.24
C ASN A 55 30.35 25.67 27.09
N GLY A 56 30.88 25.00 28.12
CA GLY A 56 31.12 23.56 28.10
C GLY A 56 29.86 22.67 28.12
N THR A 57 28.74 23.15 28.63
CA THR A 57 27.47 22.39 28.65
C THR A 57 26.86 22.27 27.25
N ASP A 58 26.82 23.36 26.49
CA ASP A 58 26.24 23.39 25.15
C ASP A 58 27.11 22.62 24.16
N THR A 59 28.43 22.71 24.32
CA THR A 59 29.41 21.94 23.55
C THR A 59 29.22 20.43 23.71
N ASN A 60 29.00 19.97 24.95
CA ASN A 60 28.72 18.56 25.24
C ASN A 60 27.35 18.10 24.70
N GLN A 61 26.34 18.99 24.68
CA GLN A 61 25.03 18.72 24.09
C GLN A 61 25.15 18.50 22.57
N ILE A 62 25.84 19.39 21.87
CA ILE A 62 26.06 19.31 20.41
C ILE A 62 26.86 18.04 20.06
N ARG A 63 27.89 17.70 20.86
CA ARG A 63 28.68 16.47 20.69
C ARG A 63 27.81 15.21 20.76
N ARG A 64 26.89 15.13 21.74
CA ARG A 64 25.96 13.99 21.86
C ARG A 64 24.97 13.92 20.70
N GLN A 65 24.48 15.07 20.25
CA GLN A 65 23.53 15.12 19.13
C GLN A 65 24.19 14.66 17.83
N ILE A 66 25.40 15.14 17.52
CA ILE A 66 26.10 14.70 16.30
C ILE A 66 26.45 13.22 16.37
N GLU A 67 26.89 12.71 17.52
CA GLU A 67 27.18 11.28 17.71
C GLU A 67 25.94 10.40 17.52
N THR A 68 24.78 10.85 18.01
CA THR A 68 23.50 10.18 17.79
C THR A 68 23.12 10.14 16.31
N VAL A 69 23.29 11.26 15.60
CA VAL A 69 22.98 11.34 14.17
C VAL A 69 23.93 10.47 13.34
N THR A 70 25.23 10.48 13.65
CA THR A 70 26.23 9.60 13.03
C THR A 70 25.91 8.13 13.26
N GLN A 71 25.58 7.74 14.50
CA GLN A 71 25.22 6.35 14.79
C GLN A 71 23.95 5.92 14.03
N ARG A 72 22.96 6.80 13.88
CA ARG A 72 21.76 6.52 13.08
C ARG A 72 22.09 6.36 11.60
N TRP A 73 22.94 7.23 11.06
CA TRP A 73 23.41 7.13 9.68
C TRP A 73 24.12 5.79 9.42
N ASP A 74 25.09 5.43 10.27
CA ASP A 74 25.85 4.19 10.15
C ASP A 74 24.96 2.95 10.26
N ASN A 75 23.97 2.97 11.16
CA ASN A 75 23.01 1.87 11.29
C ASN A 75 22.14 1.70 10.04
N ILE A 76 21.74 2.80 9.38
CA ILE A 76 20.94 2.75 8.15
C ILE A 76 21.78 2.18 7.00
N VAL A 77 23.00 2.69 6.83
CA VAL A 77 23.96 2.19 5.82
C VAL A 77 24.23 0.70 6.03
N ALA A 78 24.57 0.29 7.25
CA ALA A 78 24.86 -1.11 7.57
C ALA A 78 23.67 -2.03 7.30
N ARG A 79 22.45 -1.60 7.60
CA ARG A 79 21.23 -2.37 7.32
C ARG A 79 20.99 -2.54 5.83
N ILE A 80 21.15 -1.49 5.03
CA ILE A 80 20.97 -1.55 3.58
C ILE A 80 22.03 -2.45 2.94
N ASP A 81 23.29 -2.30 3.33
CA ASP A 81 24.39 -3.18 2.90
C ASP A 81 24.13 -4.65 3.24
N ASP A 82 23.58 -4.92 4.43
CA ASP A 82 23.26 -6.28 4.85
C ASP A 82 22.15 -6.91 4.00
N HIS A 83 21.07 -6.16 3.71
CA HIS A 83 20.00 -6.62 2.82
C HIS A 83 20.50 -6.85 1.39
N SER A 84 21.35 -5.96 0.89
CA SER A 84 22.01 -6.10 -0.42
C SER A 84 22.87 -7.38 -0.46
N ARG A 85 23.72 -7.61 0.56
CA ARG A 85 24.53 -8.84 0.66
C ARG A 85 23.70 -10.10 0.80
N MET A 86 22.60 -10.08 1.55
CA MET A 86 21.72 -11.24 1.72
C MET A 86 20.99 -11.60 0.42
N LEU A 87 20.55 -10.62 -0.36
CA LEU A 87 19.95 -10.86 -1.69
C LEU A 87 20.95 -11.44 -2.69
N VAL A 88 22.21 -10.98 -2.65
CA VAL A 88 23.30 -11.56 -3.46
C VAL A 88 23.62 -12.99 -3.02
N ARG A 89 23.77 -13.24 -1.72
CA ARG A 89 24.09 -14.57 -1.17
C ARG A 89 22.98 -15.60 -1.41
N SER A 90 21.72 -15.17 -1.47
CA SER A 90 20.58 -16.04 -1.73
C SER A 90 20.36 -16.35 -3.22
N GLY A 91 21.19 -15.83 -4.12
CA GLY A 91 21.04 -16.01 -5.58
C GLY A 91 19.88 -15.23 -6.20
N LYS A 92 19.10 -14.52 -5.38
CA LYS A 92 17.93 -13.74 -5.77
C LYS A 92 18.29 -12.43 -6.48
N ALA A 93 19.56 -12.02 -6.44
CA ALA A 93 20.07 -10.86 -7.17
C ALA A 93 20.22 -11.09 -8.69
N GLU A 94 20.19 -12.34 -9.17
CA GLU A 94 20.34 -12.70 -10.59
C GLU A 94 19.02 -12.64 -11.39
N ALA A 95 17.88 -12.29 -10.77
CA ALA A 95 16.58 -12.06 -11.45
C ALA A 95 16.59 -10.82 -12.39
N ARG A 96 17.78 -10.37 -12.82
CA ARG A 96 18.04 -9.30 -13.78
C ARG A 96 17.91 -9.74 -15.25
N GLN A 97 17.65 -11.01 -15.55
CA GLN A 97 17.67 -11.49 -16.96
C GLN A 97 16.31 -11.71 -17.62
N LEU A 98 15.17 -11.46 -16.97
CA LEU A 98 13.85 -11.69 -17.58
C LEU A 98 12.99 -10.43 -17.73
N ARG A 99 13.58 -9.35 -18.26
CA ARG A 99 12.76 -8.39 -19.00
C ARG A 99 13.50 -7.85 -20.23
N PRO A 100 13.08 -8.24 -21.45
CA PRO A 100 13.55 -7.60 -22.67
C PRO A 100 12.89 -6.23 -22.83
N ASP A 101 13.78 -5.27 -23.11
CA ASP A 101 13.58 -4.13 -24.01
C ASP A 101 12.83 -2.90 -23.49
N GLY A 102 13.62 -2.03 -22.86
CA GLY A 102 13.42 -0.59 -22.93
C GLY A 102 14.62 0.04 -23.65
N LYS A 103 14.54 0.15 -24.98
CA LYS A 103 15.17 1.20 -25.83
C LYS A 103 16.65 1.52 -25.54
N GLU A 104 17.55 0.88 -26.29
CA GLU A 104 18.91 1.39 -26.55
C GLU A 104 18.92 2.18 -27.87
N GLU A 105 19.20 3.48 -27.85
CA GLU A 105 20.52 4.13 -27.79
C GLU A 105 21.22 4.23 -29.15
N ASP A 106 21.19 5.47 -29.66
CA ASP A 106 22.15 6.01 -30.60
C ASP A 106 23.43 6.34 -29.82
N TYR A 107 24.53 5.64 -30.04
CA TYR A 107 25.85 6.25 -30.20
C TYR A 107 26.87 5.25 -30.73
N ILE A 108 27.39 5.63 -31.89
CA ILE A 108 28.42 4.98 -32.68
C ILE A 108 29.74 4.91 -31.90
N SER A 109 30.29 3.69 -31.74
CA SER A 109 31.74 3.51 -31.71
C SER A 109 32.17 2.22 -32.41
N LYS A 110 32.76 2.45 -33.59
CA LYS A 110 33.57 1.50 -34.36
C LYS A 110 34.64 0.84 -33.49
N LYS A 111 34.73 -0.50 -33.57
CA LYS A 111 35.96 -1.19 -33.98
C LYS A 111 35.67 -2.61 -34.45
N THR A 112 36.15 -2.86 -35.66
CA THR A 112 36.16 -4.08 -36.47
C THR A 112 37.21 -5.10 -36.03
N SER A 113 36.86 -6.40 -36.10
CA SER A 113 37.56 -7.52 -36.79
C SER A 113 37.20 -8.83 -36.06
N GLU A 114 36.29 -9.65 -36.58
CA GLU A 114 36.49 -10.68 -37.61
C GLU A 114 36.84 -12.08 -37.06
N HIS A 115 36.10 -13.07 -37.60
CA HIS A 115 36.43 -14.49 -37.78
C HIS A 115 36.26 -15.49 -36.63
N HIS A 116 35.15 -16.26 -36.66
CA HIS A 116 35.00 -17.55 -37.38
C HIS A 116 34.19 -18.59 -36.59
N CYS A 117 33.31 -19.27 -37.35
CA CYS A 117 32.38 -20.39 -37.11
C CYS A 117 32.64 -21.36 -35.94
N LEU A 118 31.56 -21.90 -35.37
CA LEU A 118 30.98 -23.19 -35.82
C LEU A 118 29.54 -23.38 -35.28
N GLU A 119 28.60 -23.50 -36.21
CA GLU A 119 27.36 -24.25 -36.05
C GLU A 119 27.70 -25.73 -35.84
N VAL A 120 27.04 -26.39 -34.87
CA VAL A 120 26.47 -27.73 -35.09
C VAL A 120 25.09 -27.72 -34.46
N ASP A 121 24.17 -28.09 -35.31
CA ASP A 121 22.73 -28.03 -35.22
C ASP A 121 22.18 -29.41 -34.82
N SER A 122 20.95 -29.40 -34.29
CA SER A 122 19.90 -30.45 -34.41
C SER A 122 20.18 -31.88 -33.88
N GLN A 123 19.24 -32.69 -33.38
CA GLN A 123 17.78 -32.82 -33.48
C GLN A 123 17.34 -33.86 -32.40
N LEU A 124 16.24 -33.65 -31.65
CA LEU A 124 14.87 -34.18 -31.87
C LEU A 124 14.71 -35.70 -31.69
N GLU A 125 13.83 -36.09 -30.76
CA GLU A 125 12.80 -37.15 -30.86
C GLU A 125 12.01 -37.17 -29.53
N SER A 126 10.75 -36.71 -29.50
CA SER A 126 9.48 -37.41 -29.81
C SER A 126 8.74 -37.86 -28.54
N GLU A 127 7.52 -37.35 -28.32
CA GLU A 127 6.50 -37.82 -27.35
C GLU A 127 6.05 -39.29 -27.65
N PRO A 128 5.00 -39.92 -27.04
CA PRO A 128 4.07 -39.51 -25.95
C PRO A 128 3.64 -40.66 -24.95
N LEU A 129 2.74 -40.30 -24.02
CA LEU A 129 1.62 -41.07 -23.40
C LEU A 129 1.85 -42.16 -22.31
N SER A 130 1.08 -41.95 -21.22
CA SER A 130 0.21 -42.89 -20.46
C SER A 130 0.79 -44.19 -19.88
N THR A 131 0.63 -44.39 -18.56
CA THR A 131 0.35 -45.70 -17.95
C THR A 131 -0.38 -45.53 -16.61
N ILE A 132 -1.64 -45.93 -16.60
CA ILE A 132 -2.41 -46.34 -15.42
C ILE A 132 -1.98 -47.78 -15.08
N GLN A 133 -1.72 -48.10 -13.81
CA GLN A 133 -1.71 -49.49 -13.34
C GLN A 133 -2.41 -49.66 -11.97
N PHE A 134 -3.21 -50.73 -11.95
CA PHE A 134 -4.11 -51.22 -10.90
C PHE A 134 -3.39 -52.16 -9.92
N THR A 135 -3.98 -52.37 -8.73
CA THR A 135 -4.05 -53.72 -8.14
C THR A 135 -5.37 -53.95 -7.39
N SER A 136 -6.05 -55.02 -7.79
CA SER A 136 -7.30 -55.59 -7.30
C SER A 136 -7.19 -56.25 -5.92
N HIS A 137 -8.32 -56.39 -5.22
CA HIS A 137 -8.67 -57.69 -4.61
C HIS A 137 -10.20 -57.86 -4.58
N GLU A 138 -10.59 -59.01 -5.11
CA GLU A 138 -11.92 -59.59 -5.21
C GLU A 138 -12.09 -60.55 -4.04
N THR A 139 -13.18 -60.45 -3.26
CA THR A 139 -13.59 -61.53 -2.36
C THR A 139 -15.13 -61.56 -2.23
N THR A 140 -15.73 -62.48 -3.00
CA THR A 140 -16.90 -63.33 -2.69
C THR A 140 -18.20 -62.70 -2.14
N ASP A 141 -19.25 -62.80 -2.95
CA ASP A 141 -20.64 -62.90 -2.51
C ASP A 141 -20.86 -64.09 -1.55
N PRO A 142 -21.80 -63.95 -0.60
CA PRO A 142 -22.93 -64.88 -0.65
C PRO A 142 -24.29 -64.17 -0.50
N MET A 143 -25.14 -64.50 -1.45
CA MET A 143 -26.57 -64.24 -1.58
C MET A 143 -27.38 -64.77 -0.39
N ILE A 144 -28.01 -63.93 0.45
CA ILE A 144 -29.30 -64.22 1.12
C ILE A 144 -30.05 -62.94 1.54
N SER A 145 -31.36 -62.94 1.29
CA SER A 145 -32.46 -62.30 2.03
C SER A 145 -32.71 -60.79 1.91
N SER A 146 -33.69 -60.51 1.06
CA SER A 146 -34.80 -59.58 1.24
C SER A 146 -34.93 -58.93 2.62
N SER A 147 -34.73 -57.62 2.68
CA SER A 147 -35.53 -56.77 3.56
C SER A 147 -35.66 -55.38 2.94
N SER A 148 -36.91 -54.99 2.75
CA SER A 148 -37.33 -53.75 2.13
C SER A 148 -36.83 -52.54 2.92
N THR A 149 -35.91 -51.77 2.34
CA THR A 149 -35.80 -50.34 2.62
C THR A 149 -35.75 -49.59 1.30
N ILE A 150 -36.74 -48.72 1.13
CA ILE A 150 -36.91 -47.81 0.02
C ILE A 150 -35.66 -46.94 -0.04
N SER A 151 -34.72 -47.29 -0.92
CA SER A 151 -33.59 -46.42 -1.29
C SER A 151 -34.12 -45.40 -2.28
N VAL A 152 -34.52 -44.23 -1.78
CA VAL A 152 -34.73 -43.06 -2.63
C VAL A 152 -33.35 -42.61 -3.09
N SER A 153 -32.90 -43.12 -4.24
CA SER A 153 -31.79 -42.51 -4.98
C SER A 153 -32.34 -41.22 -5.61
N THR A 154 -32.37 -40.13 -4.83
CA THR A 154 -32.59 -38.81 -5.40
C THR A 154 -31.32 -38.45 -6.17
N VAL A 155 -31.31 -38.69 -7.48
CA VAL A 155 -30.33 -38.05 -8.37
C VAL A 155 -30.67 -36.56 -8.35
N ILE A 156 -30.00 -35.80 -7.47
CA ILE A 156 -30.20 -34.36 -7.37
C ILE A 156 -29.61 -33.73 -8.64
N SER A 157 -30.41 -32.95 -9.37
CA SER A 157 -29.96 -32.28 -10.58
C SER A 157 -28.82 -31.31 -10.25
N PRO A 158 -27.72 -31.27 -11.03
CA PRO A 158 -26.67 -30.26 -10.87
C PRO A 158 -27.21 -28.82 -10.88
N VAL A 159 -28.29 -28.57 -11.62
CA VAL A 159 -28.99 -27.27 -11.64
C VAL A 159 -29.69 -26.98 -10.33
N ASP A 160 -30.33 -27.96 -9.71
CA ASP A 160 -31.00 -27.78 -8.42
C ASP A 160 -29.99 -27.48 -7.30
N VAL A 161 -28.82 -28.14 -7.35
CA VAL A 161 -27.71 -27.85 -6.42
C VAL A 161 -27.20 -26.43 -6.59
N PHE A 162 -27.00 -25.99 -7.84
CA PHE A 162 -26.56 -24.63 -8.13
C PHE A 162 -27.59 -23.58 -7.70
N ILE A 163 -28.87 -23.78 -7.98
CA ILE A 163 -29.93 -22.86 -7.53
C ILE A 163 -29.99 -22.80 -6.00
N ALA A 164 -29.80 -23.92 -5.30
CA ALA A 164 -29.70 -23.93 -3.85
C ALA A 164 -28.47 -23.16 -3.34
N ASN A 165 -27.31 -23.30 -4.01
CA ASN A 165 -26.11 -22.53 -3.68
C ASN A 165 -26.29 -21.04 -3.94
N VAL A 166 -26.87 -20.65 -5.07
CA VAL A 166 -27.22 -19.25 -5.38
C VAL A 166 -28.16 -18.69 -4.32
N SER A 167 -29.18 -19.45 -3.92
CA SER A 167 -30.13 -19.03 -2.88
C SER A 167 -29.42 -18.85 -1.53
N ARG A 168 -28.56 -19.79 -1.13
CA ARG A 168 -27.76 -19.69 0.11
C ARG A 168 -26.89 -18.44 0.11
N VAL A 169 -26.10 -18.21 -0.95
CA VAL A 169 -25.22 -17.03 -1.01
C VAL A 169 -26.07 -15.74 -1.07
N THR A 170 -27.23 -15.76 -1.73
CA THR A 170 -28.18 -14.64 -1.71
C THR A 170 -28.68 -14.32 -0.30
N GLU A 171 -29.03 -15.33 0.49
CA GLU A 171 -29.43 -15.17 1.90
C GLU A 171 -28.28 -14.62 2.75
N GLU A 172 -27.05 -15.10 2.53
CA GLU A 172 -25.87 -14.62 3.23
C GLU A 172 -25.50 -13.18 2.84
N LEU A 173 -25.87 -12.71 1.65
CA LEU A 173 -25.74 -11.31 1.23
C LEU A 173 -26.83 -10.39 1.79
N GLN A 174 -27.87 -10.93 2.43
CA GLN A 174 -28.99 -10.14 2.94
C GLN A 174 -28.56 -8.98 3.87
N PRO A 175 -27.60 -9.12 4.79
CA PRO A 175 -27.13 -8.01 5.62
C PRO A 175 -26.51 -6.86 4.80
N LEU A 176 -25.72 -7.18 3.77
CA LEU A 176 -25.14 -6.21 2.85
C LEU A 176 -26.21 -5.54 1.98
N ARG A 177 -27.22 -6.31 1.57
CA ARG A 177 -28.37 -5.81 0.83
C ARG A 177 -29.19 -4.85 1.67
N GLU A 178 -29.52 -5.20 2.91
CA GLU A 178 -30.25 -4.32 3.84
C GLU A 178 -29.46 -3.04 4.11
N TRP A 179 -28.15 -3.16 4.35
CA TRP A 179 -27.26 -2.01 4.45
C TRP A 179 -27.34 -1.13 3.21
N THR A 180 -27.26 -1.70 1.99
CA THR A 180 -27.32 -0.95 0.74
C THR A 180 -28.58 -0.07 0.63
N HIS A 181 -29.72 -0.57 1.09
CA HIS A 181 -31.01 0.16 1.08
C HIS A 181 -31.13 1.20 2.21
N GLN A 182 -30.59 0.91 3.40
CA GLN A 182 -30.75 1.76 4.58
C GLN A 182 -29.63 2.81 4.70
N PHE A 183 -28.46 2.53 4.12
CA PHE A 183 -27.28 3.35 4.22
C PHE A 183 -27.52 4.71 3.58
N LYS A 184 -27.22 5.76 4.32
CA LYS A 184 -27.19 7.14 3.85
C LYS A 184 -25.80 7.67 4.08
N ILE A 185 -25.25 8.33 3.05
CA ILE A 185 -23.95 8.99 3.15
C ILE A 185 -24.06 10.06 4.24
N THR A 186 -23.33 9.86 5.34
CA THR A 186 -23.26 10.77 6.48
C THR A 186 -22.26 11.89 6.20
N ARG A 187 -22.38 13.02 6.90
CA ARG A 187 -21.42 14.15 6.80
C ARG A 187 -20.13 13.92 7.59
N ASN A 188 -20.13 12.98 8.53
CA ASN A 188 -18.97 12.65 9.35
C ASN A 188 -18.04 11.71 8.57
N ALA A 189 -16.87 12.20 8.17
CA ALA A 189 -15.92 11.47 7.34
C ALA A 189 -15.34 10.23 8.06
N ASP A 190 -15.02 10.34 9.35
CA ASP A 190 -14.41 9.25 10.12
C ASP A 190 -15.39 8.10 10.34
N GLU A 191 -16.64 8.44 10.67
CA GLU A 191 -17.72 7.46 10.83
C GLU A 191 -18.03 6.77 9.49
N LEU A 192 -18.09 7.55 8.41
CA LEU A 192 -18.28 7.04 7.05
C LEU A 192 -17.11 6.11 6.65
N GLN A 193 -15.86 6.48 6.97
CA GLN A 193 -14.68 5.70 6.66
C GLN A 193 -14.70 4.34 7.37
N ASN A 194 -15.00 4.30 8.66
CA ASN A 194 -15.07 3.06 9.43
C ASN A 194 -16.15 2.12 8.88
N ILE A 195 -17.35 2.64 8.61
CA ILE A 195 -18.46 1.85 8.06
C ILE A 195 -18.10 1.31 6.67
N VAL A 196 -17.50 2.14 5.80
CA VAL A 196 -17.12 1.73 4.45
C VAL A 196 -16.00 0.68 4.47
N GLN A 197 -15.01 0.82 5.36
CA GLN A 197 -13.94 -0.18 5.50
C GLN A 197 -14.47 -1.54 5.97
N ASP A 198 -15.34 -1.55 6.98
CA ASP A 198 -15.95 -2.78 7.48
C ASP A 198 -16.78 -3.47 6.40
N LYS A 199 -17.59 -2.70 5.66
CA LYS A 199 -18.44 -3.25 4.58
C LYS A 199 -17.62 -3.70 3.37
N LEU A 200 -16.54 -3.01 3.04
CA LEU A 200 -15.63 -3.42 1.96
C LEU A 200 -14.95 -4.76 2.28
N LYS A 201 -14.59 -5.00 3.56
CA LYS A 201 -14.05 -6.29 4.00
C LYS A 201 -15.08 -7.41 3.82
N GLU A 202 -16.32 -7.19 4.27
CA GLU A 202 -17.41 -8.15 4.14
C GLU A 202 -17.72 -8.46 2.66
N ILE A 203 -17.68 -7.46 1.78
CA ILE A 203 -17.81 -7.64 0.33
C ILE A 203 -16.67 -8.51 -0.22
N LYS A 204 -15.40 -8.23 0.13
CA LYS A 204 -14.26 -9.04 -0.34
C LYS A 204 -14.33 -10.50 0.12
N GLU A 205 -14.83 -10.76 1.32
CA GLU A 205 -15.03 -12.12 1.81
C GLU A 205 -16.09 -12.85 0.97
N LYS A 206 -17.19 -12.17 0.61
CA LYS A 206 -18.27 -12.73 -0.21
C LYS A 206 -17.95 -12.83 -1.70
N GLU A 207 -17.00 -12.04 -2.19
CA GLU A 207 -16.51 -12.09 -3.58
C GLU A 207 -15.95 -13.47 -3.94
N ILE A 208 -15.31 -14.15 -2.99
CA ILE A 208 -14.81 -15.52 -3.18
C ILE A 208 -15.96 -16.49 -3.47
N GLU A 209 -17.08 -16.37 -2.75
CA GLU A 209 -18.25 -17.22 -2.94
C GLU A 209 -18.98 -16.91 -4.26
N VAL A 210 -19.07 -15.62 -4.63
CA VAL A 210 -19.58 -15.17 -5.93
C VAL A 210 -18.77 -15.77 -7.09
N ASN A 211 -17.44 -15.73 -7.00
CA ASN A 211 -16.54 -16.33 -7.99
C ASN A 211 -16.70 -17.86 -8.05
N GLY A 212 -16.98 -18.50 -6.90
CA GLY A 212 -17.33 -19.92 -6.82
C GLY A 212 -18.60 -20.27 -7.60
N LEU A 213 -19.64 -19.42 -7.49
CA LEU A 213 -20.88 -19.57 -8.26
C LEU A 213 -20.67 -19.36 -9.77
N HIS A 214 -19.84 -18.39 -10.17
CA HIS A 214 -19.44 -18.23 -11.59
C HIS A 214 -18.79 -19.52 -12.14
N ALA A 215 -17.82 -20.08 -11.41
CA ALA A 215 -17.16 -21.32 -11.81
C ALA A 215 -18.09 -22.54 -11.76
N GLU A 216 -19.14 -22.53 -10.94
CA GLU A 216 -20.17 -23.57 -10.92
C GLU A 216 -21.12 -23.45 -12.13
N LEU A 217 -21.50 -22.23 -12.52
CA LEU A 217 -22.30 -21.97 -13.72
C LEU A 217 -21.55 -22.40 -15.00
N ASP A 218 -20.26 -22.10 -15.10
CA ASP A 218 -19.41 -22.52 -16.23
C ASP A 218 -19.32 -24.05 -16.32
N ARG A 219 -19.24 -24.73 -15.16
CA ARG A 219 -19.30 -26.19 -15.09
C ARG A 219 -20.64 -26.72 -15.57
N ILE A 220 -21.75 -26.09 -15.19
CA ILE A 220 -23.09 -26.44 -15.66
C ILE A 220 -23.24 -26.26 -17.17
N HIS A 221 -22.66 -25.20 -17.74
CA HIS A 221 -22.61 -24.97 -19.19
C HIS A 221 -21.80 -26.04 -19.93
N SER A 222 -20.84 -26.68 -19.25
CA SER A 222 -20.02 -27.75 -19.80
C SER A 222 -20.66 -29.15 -19.68
N LEU A 223 -21.79 -29.26 -18.97
CA LEU A 223 -22.57 -30.50 -18.84
C LEU A 223 -23.66 -30.53 -19.91
N ASP A 224 -24.05 -31.75 -20.36
CA ASP A 224 -25.15 -31.97 -21.30
C ASP A 224 -26.53 -31.73 -20.63
N ILE A 225 -26.78 -30.50 -20.18
CA ILE A 225 -28.00 -30.08 -19.50
C ILE A 225 -29.02 -29.60 -20.55
N SER A 226 -30.29 -29.93 -20.34
CA SER A 226 -31.36 -29.46 -21.22
C SER A 226 -31.47 -27.93 -21.25
N THR A 227 -31.76 -27.34 -22.40
CA THR A 227 -31.89 -25.88 -22.58
C THR A 227 -32.81 -25.19 -21.53
N PRO A 228 -33.98 -25.75 -21.15
CA PRO A 228 -34.82 -25.12 -20.13
C PRO A 228 -34.18 -25.07 -18.73
N GLN A 229 -33.41 -26.11 -18.37
CA GLN A 229 -32.69 -26.17 -17.09
C GLN A 229 -31.50 -25.21 -17.06
N LEU A 230 -30.82 -25.05 -18.20
CA LEU A 230 -29.75 -24.06 -18.36
C LEU A 230 -30.28 -22.63 -18.24
N GLN A 231 -31.43 -22.35 -18.85
CA GLN A 231 -32.09 -21.05 -18.75
C GLN A 231 -32.46 -20.73 -17.30
N LEU A 232 -33.00 -21.70 -16.57
CA LEU A 232 -33.35 -21.52 -15.15
C LEU A 232 -32.13 -21.18 -14.28
N ALA A 233 -31.00 -21.87 -14.49
CA ALA A 233 -29.75 -21.56 -13.81
C ALA A 233 -29.26 -20.15 -14.14
N ASN A 234 -29.27 -19.78 -15.42
CA ASN A 234 -28.86 -18.45 -15.88
C ASN A 234 -29.75 -17.34 -15.30
N ASP A 235 -31.08 -17.51 -15.30
CA ASP A 235 -32.02 -16.52 -14.78
C ASP A 235 -31.83 -16.33 -13.26
N SER A 236 -31.65 -17.43 -12.53
CA SER A 236 -31.36 -17.39 -11.09
C SER A 236 -30.06 -16.65 -10.80
N PHE A 237 -29.02 -16.93 -11.58
CA PHE A 237 -27.72 -16.27 -11.42
C PHE A 237 -27.75 -14.80 -11.81
N GLN A 238 -28.47 -14.42 -12.88
CA GLN A 238 -28.64 -13.02 -13.28
C GLN A 238 -29.32 -12.19 -12.18
N ASN A 239 -30.35 -12.73 -11.52
CA ASN A 239 -31.00 -12.06 -10.40
C ASN A 239 -30.00 -11.79 -9.26
N PHE A 240 -29.23 -12.82 -8.91
CA PHE A 240 -28.16 -12.70 -7.92
C PHE A 240 -27.09 -11.66 -8.32
N THR A 241 -26.62 -11.68 -9.56
CA THR A 241 -25.64 -10.71 -10.07
C THR A 241 -26.16 -9.29 -9.99
N GLN A 242 -27.45 -9.05 -10.22
CA GLN A 242 -28.05 -7.73 -10.06
C GLN A 242 -27.95 -7.26 -8.60
N ILE A 243 -28.29 -8.11 -7.64
CA ILE A 243 -28.18 -7.80 -6.20
C ILE A 243 -26.72 -7.49 -5.83
N TRP A 244 -25.79 -8.32 -6.30
CA TRP A 244 -24.36 -8.13 -6.09
C TRP A 244 -23.87 -6.79 -6.67
N SER A 245 -24.26 -6.48 -7.91
CA SER A 245 -23.92 -5.23 -8.58
C SER A 245 -24.43 -4.01 -7.83
N ASP A 246 -25.64 -4.05 -7.28
CA ASP A 246 -26.22 -2.95 -6.51
C ASP A 246 -25.39 -2.69 -5.24
N ILE A 247 -24.96 -3.75 -4.54
CA ILE A 247 -24.10 -3.65 -3.34
C ILE A 247 -22.74 -3.03 -3.71
N VAL A 248 -22.08 -3.55 -4.76
CA VAL A 248 -20.77 -3.06 -5.21
C VAL A 248 -20.83 -1.60 -5.69
N THR A 249 -21.92 -1.23 -6.37
CA THR A 249 -22.14 0.17 -6.79
C THR A 249 -22.28 1.07 -5.57
N ARG A 250 -23.05 0.65 -4.56
CA ARG A 250 -23.28 1.47 -3.35
C ARG A 250 -22.01 1.71 -2.54
N ILE A 251 -21.17 0.69 -2.35
CA ILE A 251 -19.89 0.87 -1.65
C ILE A 251 -18.93 1.76 -2.45
N SER A 252 -18.96 1.66 -3.78
CA SER A 252 -18.17 2.50 -4.67
C SER A 252 -18.60 3.98 -4.58
N ASP A 253 -19.90 4.26 -4.56
CA ASP A 253 -20.43 5.60 -4.32
C ASP A 253 -20.01 6.18 -2.97
N ALA A 254 -20.02 5.34 -1.92
CA ALA A 254 -19.59 5.73 -0.58
C ALA A 254 -18.08 6.07 -0.54
N LEU A 255 -17.24 5.26 -1.21
CA LEU A 255 -15.80 5.50 -1.36
C LEU A 255 -15.52 6.78 -2.15
N ASN A 256 -16.25 7.02 -3.24
CA ASN A 256 -16.12 8.25 -4.03
C ASN A 256 -16.51 9.47 -3.20
N SER A 257 -17.54 9.38 -2.37
CA SER A 257 -17.92 10.45 -1.45
C SER A 257 -16.86 10.70 -0.37
N LEU A 258 -16.21 9.66 0.16
CA LEU A 258 -15.10 9.79 1.09
C LEU A 258 -13.90 10.48 0.45
N SER A 259 -13.54 10.08 -0.76
CA SER A 259 -12.46 10.71 -1.52
C SER A 259 -12.74 12.19 -1.76
N ALA A 260 -13.97 12.53 -2.15
CA ALA A 260 -14.38 13.92 -2.35
C ALA A 260 -14.32 14.75 -1.07
N HIS A 261 -14.71 14.16 0.07
CA HIS A 261 -14.64 14.84 1.38
C HIS A 261 -13.18 15.07 1.82
N SER A 262 -12.31 14.09 1.62
CA SER A 262 -10.87 14.23 1.90
C SER A 262 -10.23 15.37 1.09
N THR A 263 -10.54 15.47 -0.21
CA THR A 263 -10.00 16.55 -1.05
C THR A 263 -10.53 17.93 -0.64
N LEU A 264 -11.77 18.00 -0.16
CA LEU A 264 -12.37 19.27 0.29
C LEU A 264 -11.73 19.73 1.61
N ILE A 265 -11.53 18.81 2.57
CA ILE A 265 -10.84 19.09 3.83
C ILE A 265 -9.38 19.49 3.58
N GLU A 266 -8.67 18.82 2.68
CA GLU A 266 -7.30 19.20 2.30
C GLU A 266 -7.25 20.60 1.69
N ALA A 267 -8.16 20.94 0.78
CA ALA A 267 -8.21 22.27 0.18
C ALA A 267 -8.53 23.38 1.20
N GLU A 268 -9.49 23.16 2.10
CA GLU A 268 -9.81 24.12 3.18
C GLU A 268 -8.63 24.29 4.15
N ASN A 269 -7.94 23.20 4.47
CA ASN A 269 -6.78 23.22 5.35
C ASN A 269 -5.55 23.89 4.70
N ASP A 270 -5.37 23.76 3.39
CA ASP A 270 -4.30 24.42 2.63
C ASP A 270 -4.53 25.94 2.55
N GLU A 271 -5.77 26.38 2.30
CA GLU A 271 -6.13 27.81 2.32
C GLU A 271 -5.91 28.44 3.71
N GLU A 272 -6.29 27.72 4.77
CA GLU A 272 -6.08 28.15 6.15
C GLU A 272 -4.59 28.16 6.54
N LEU A 273 -3.81 27.19 6.06
CA LEU A 273 -2.36 27.13 6.23
C LEU A 273 -1.67 28.35 5.58
N GLU A 274 -2.02 28.68 4.34
CA GLU A 274 -1.47 29.84 3.63
C GLU A 274 -1.81 31.16 4.34
N ARG A 275 -3.03 31.26 4.88
CA ARG A 275 -3.48 32.40 5.69
C ARG A 275 -2.64 32.55 6.96
N ILE A 276 -2.41 31.46 7.68
CA ILE A 276 -1.60 31.46 8.91
C ILE A 276 -0.13 31.78 8.60
N ALA A 277 0.44 31.20 7.55
CA ALA A 277 1.82 31.46 7.12
C ALA A 277 2.03 32.93 6.76
N SER A 278 1.08 33.53 6.05
CA SER A 278 1.08 34.96 5.72
C SER A 278 1.06 35.84 6.99
N GLN A 279 0.23 35.50 7.98
CA GLN A 279 0.13 36.23 9.25
C GLN A 279 1.40 36.10 10.10
N LEU A 280 2.02 34.92 10.12
CA LEU A 280 3.29 34.68 10.81
C LEU A 280 4.41 35.51 10.17
N ASN A 281 4.52 35.50 8.84
CA ASN A 281 5.53 36.26 8.12
C ASN A 281 5.38 37.78 8.35
N GLU A 282 4.14 38.28 8.30
CA GLU A 282 3.86 39.68 8.63
C GLU A 282 4.24 40.02 10.08
N PHE A 283 3.99 39.12 11.03
CA PHE A 283 4.40 39.28 12.41
C PHE A 283 5.93 39.31 12.56
N PHE A 284 6.67 38.41 11.91
CA PHE A 284 8.12 38.39 11.97
C PHE A 284 8.74 39.67 11.39
N GLU A 285 8.25 40.16 10.25
CA GLU A 285 8.73 41.42 9.67
C GLU A 285 8.43 42.63 10.56
N LYS A 286 7.23 42.72 11.13
CA LYS A 286 6.88 43.78 12.11
C LYS A 286 7.75 43.69 13.35
N SER A 287 7.97 42.49 13.88
CA SER A 287 8.80 42.25 15.06
C SER A 287 10.26 42.64 14.81
N LYS A 288 10.82 42.22 13.67
CA LYS A 288 12.18 42.58 13.24
C LYS A 288 12.35 44.09 13.12
N ASN A 289 11.36 44.79 12.55
CA ASN A 289 11.39 46.24 12.43
C ASN A 289 11.37 46.93 13.81
N VAL A 290 10.47 46.52 14.70
CA VAL A 290 10.37 47.07 16.06
C VAL A 290 11.63 46.79 16.87
N VAL A 291 12.19 45.58 16.80
CA VAL A 291 13.43 45.20 17.52
C VAL A 291 14.63 45.98 16.98
N SER A 292 14.76 46.10 15.65
CA SER A 292 15.89 46.80 15.01
C SER A 292 15.88 48.30 15.29
N ASN A 293 14.70 48.91 15.37
CA ASN A 293 14.54 50.35 15.63
C ASN A 293 14.27 50.68 17.11
N CYS A 294 14.29 49.68 17.99
CA CYS A 294 13.88 49.82 19.39
C CYS A 294 14.65 50.93 20.11
N THR A 295 15.95 51.07 19.83
CA THR A 295 16.83 52.08 20.45
C THR A 295 16.61 53.51 19.92
N GLN A 296 16.00 53.67 18.74
CA GLN A 296 15.74 54.96 18.09
C GLN A 296 14.37 55.55 18.47
N ILE A 297 13.51 54.75 19.10
CA ILE A 297 12.14 55.10 19.47
C ILE A 297 12.12 55.65 20.92
N PRO A 298 11.32 56.70 21.22
CA PRO A 298 11.10 57.22 22.57
C PRO A 298 10.58 56.14 23.53
N LEU A 299 10.96 56.23 24.81
CA LEU A 299 10.74 55.19 25.81
C LEU A 299 9.25 54.83 26.01
N SER A 300 8.36 55.83 25.99
CA SER A 300 6.91 55.62 26.09
C SER A 300 6.32 54.89 24.87
N GLU A 301 6.79 55.20 23.66
CA GLU A 301 6.33 54.57 22.42
C GLU A 301 6.95 53.16 22.25
N ARG A 302 8.13 52.93 22.84
CA ARG A 302 8.78 51.62 22.93
C ARG A 302 7.96 50.66 23.79
N GLU A 303 7.53 51.09 24.97
CA GLU A 303 6.70 50.28 25.88
C GLU A 303 5.38 49.86 25.22
N GLU A 304 4.71 50.77 24.53
CA GLU A 304 3.47 50.48 23.80
C GLU A 304 3.69 49.48 22.64
N ARG A 305 4.74 49.68 21.83
CA ARG A 305 5.06 48.77 20.72
C ARG A 305 5.48 47.38 21.20
N VAL A 306 6.23 47.30 22.31
CA VAL A 306 6.61 46.02 22.93
C VAL A 306 5.38 45.31 23.49
N ALA A 307 4.47 46.01 24.18
CA ALA A 307 3.22 45.42 24.66
C ALA A 307 2.35 44.88 23.51
N LYS A 308 2.30 45.59 22.38
CA LYS A 308 1.59 45.15 21.18
C LYS A 308 2.21 43.90 20.57
N LEU A 309 3.54 43.83 20.49
CA LEU A 309 4.25 42.61 20.07
C LEU A 309 3.98 41.44 21.00
N GLN A 310 3.94 41.68 22.31
CA GLN A 310 3.68 40.64 23.30
C GLN A 310 2.27 40.05 23.15
N LYS A 311 1.28 40.89 22.85
CA LYS A 311 -0.09 40.45 22.52
C LYS A 311 -0.13 39.68 21.20
N GLN A 312 0.59 40.14 20.17
CA GLN A 312 0.66 39.44 18.89
C GLN A 312 1.36 38.08 19.03
N LEU A 313 2.39 37.97 19.87
CA LEU A 313 3.07 36.71 20.16
C LEU A 313 2.11 35.68 20.76
N GLN A 314 1.22 36.10 21.66
CA GLN A 314 0.18 35.21 22.22
C GLN A 314 -0.83 34.74 21.15
N GLU A 315 -1.16 35.59 20.17
CA GLU A 315 -2.05 35.20 19.07
C GLU A 315 -1.34 34.21 18.14
N GLN A 316 -0.06 34.44 17.81
CA GLN A 316 0.72 33.52 16.99
C GLN A 316 0.98 32.18 17.67
N ASP A 317 1.11 32.16 19.00
CA ASP A 317 1.18 30.90 19.77
C ASP A 317 -0.08 30.05 19.57
N LYS A 318 -1.27 30.65 19.44
CA LYS A 318 -2.49 29.91 19.10
C LYS A 318 -2.46 29.36 17.69
N HIS A 319 -1.97 30.14 16.72
CA HIS A 319 -1.83 29.68 15.34
C HIS A 319 -0.84 28.52 15.22
N ILE A 320 0.30 28.59 15.92
CA ILE A 320 1.28 27.52 15.97
C ILE A 320 0.66 26.25 16.58
N ARG A 321 -0.06 26.36 17.70
CA ARG A 321 -0.78 25.21 18.28
C ARG A 321 -1.83 24.63 17.33
N PHE A 322 -2.54 25.47 16.58
CA PHE A 322 -3.47 25.00 15.56
C PHE A 322 -2.74 24.19 14.48
N LEU A 323 -1.57 24.66 14.01
CA LEU A 323 -0.75 23.91 13.06
C LEU A 323 -0.23 22.60 13.65
N GLU A 324 0.24 22.59 14.91
CA GLU A 324 0.71 21.37 15.59
C GLU A 324 -0.39 20.30 15.72
N VAL A 325 -1.65 20.71 15.94
CA VAL A 325 -2.79 19.79 16.09
C VAL A 325 -3.27 19.25 14.74
N ASN A 326 -3.33 20.08 13.69
CA ASN A 326 -3.86 19.68 12.39
C ASN A 326 -2.81 19.06 11.47
N TYR A 327 -1.54 19.42 11.67
CA TYR A 327 -0.39 18.87 10.97
C TYR A 327 0.61 18.30 11.98
N PRO A 328 0.22 17.27 12.76
CA PRO A 328 1.18 16.60 13.62
C PRO A 328 2.26 16.03 12.71
N ASN A 329 3.52 16.37 13.00
CA ASN A 329 4.68 15.85 12.27
C ASN A 329 4.48 14.33 12.06
N LYS A 330 4.24 13.91 10.81
CA LYS A 330 4.16 12.49 10.42
C LYS A 330 5.55 11.82 10.44
N GLU A 331 6.43 12.29 11.30
CA GLU A 331 7.76 11.76 11.57
C GLU A 331 7.87 11.47 13.06
N GLN A 332 7.29 10.35 13.49
CA GLN A 332 7.77 9.58 14.63
C GLN A 332 7.66 8.09 14.35
#